data_AF-A0A1F4DDU7-F1
#
_entry.id   AF-A0A1F4DDU7-F1
#
_cell.length_a   1.000
_cell.length_b   1.000
_cell.length_c   1.000
_cell.angle_alpha   90.00
_cell.angle_beta   90.00
_cell.angle_gamma   90.00
#
_symmetry.space_group_name_H-M   'P 1'
#
loop_
_entity.id
_entity.type
_entity.pdbx_description
1 polymer ?
#
loop_
_entity_poly.entity_id
_entity_poly.type
_entity_poly.pdbx_seq_one_letter_code
_entity_poly.pdbx_strand_id
1 'polypeptide(L)'
;MARTAEDCAFLLQVIVGFDENDPASVETPIPNYQLGAREEIRGLRIGVIRHFWEEDAPSSQELCKAMDVALSVLSDLGAVIEDARLPTLQHFRDVKTAISGPETFAVYQPYLQKRASDFGFDFRARILGCCLLQASDYVQAQRERRRILAGMEPLYRRYDAFVTAGAGPAPRLDEHRSTDFWRKPNIYNPFNVTGSPAASVCIGFSETGLPLGMQIAARPFAEEVVLRVAHAYQLATTWHELKPPLVIDTPKPAVSIPTTTDAKAVDAAVREFAKRCAEHAGLQLDDALYGQLFEAAPYALAVSQRLRRDYPLQQEPANIFALATTKLHGYRQSKF
;
A
#
# COMPACT_ATOMS: atom_id res chain seq x y z
N MET A 1 -10.50 -12.53 3.59
CA MET A 1 -11.48 -11.82 2.74
C MET A 1 -12.80 -12.56 2.82
N ALA A 2 -13.92 -11.84 2.96
CA ALA A 2 -15.26 -12.41 2.99
C ALA A 2 -16.28 -11.40 2.45
N ARG A 3 -17.58 -11.76 2.44
CA ARG A 3 -18.65 -10.87 1.98
C ARG A 3 -19.08 -9.84 3.03
N THR A 4 -18.94 -10.19 4.30
CA THR A 4 -19.34 -9.33 5.40
C THR A 4 -18.19 -9.06 6.37
N ALA A 5 -18.32 -7.99 7.15
CA ALA A 5 -17.42 -7.68 8.25
C ALA A 5 -17.46 -8.77 9.33
N GLU A 6 -18.62 -9.38 9.60
CA GLU A 6 -18.74 -10.50 10.55
C GLU A 6 -17.94 -11.72 10.08
N ASP A 7 -18.08 -12.10 8.81
CA ASP A 7 -17.33 -13.24 8.26
C ASP A 7 -15.82 -12.98 8.31
N CYS A 8 -15.39 -11.74 8.02
CA CYS A 8 -13.99 -11.33 8.17
C CYS A 8 -13.51 -11.40 9.63
N ALA A 9 -14.34 -10.97 10.58
CA ALA A 9 -14.01 -11.01 12.01
C ALA A 9 -13.89 -12.45 12.53
N PHE A 10 -14.82 -13.34 12.14
CA PHE A 10 -14.74 -14.76 12.49
C PHE A 10 -13.48 -15.42 11.92
N LEU A 11 -13.16 -15.13 10.65
CA LEU A 11 -11.93 -15.65 10.04
C LEU A 11 -10.69 -15.13 10.79
N LEU A 12 -10.62 -13.83 11.06
CA LEU A 12 -9.49 -13.22 11.77
C LEU A 12 -9.29 -13.84 13.15
N GLN A 13 -10.38 -14.03 13.90
CA GLN A 13 -10.37 -14.64 15.23
C GLN A 13 -9.68 -16.01 15.26
N VAL A 14 -9.75 -16.77 14.16
CA VAL A 14 -9.17 -18.12 14.03
C VAL A 14 -7.72 -18.08 13.54
N ILE A 15 -7.37 -17.18 12.62
CA ILE A 15 -6.06 -17.20 11.97
C ILE A 15 -5.01 -16.34 12.66
N VAL A 16 -5.42 -15.41 13.53
CA VAL A 16 -4.50 -14.56 14.29
C VAL A 16 -3.84 -15.38 15.41
N GLY A 17 -2.55 -15.16 15.63
CA GLY A 17 -1.81 -15.83 16.68
C GLY A 17 -0.31 -15.57 16.57
N PHE A 18 0.39 -15.75 17.69
CA PHE A 18 1.84 -15.80 17.66
C PHE A 18 2.31 -17.11 17.02
N ASP A 19 3.30 -17.04 16.13
CA ASP A 19 3.98 -18.19 15.54
C ASP A 19 5.48 -18.08 15.85
N GLU A 20 5.99 -19.02 16.63
CA GLU A 20 7.40 -19.07 17.03
C GLU A 20 8.36 -19.28 15.84
N ASN A 21 7.87 -19.79 14.71
CA ASN A 21 8.66 -20.02 13.50
C ASN A 21 8.71 -18.78 12.59
N ASP A 22 7.90 -17.76 12.85
CA ASP A 22 7.95 -16.48 12.14
C ASP A 22 8.67 -15.43 13.00
N PRO A 23 9.92 -15.04 12.64
CA PRO A 23 10.69 -14.06 13.40
C PRO A 23 10.10 -12.64 13.37
N ALA A 24 9.10 -12.38 12.51
CA ALA A 24 8.35 -11.13 12.48
C ALA A 24 7.05 -11.19 13.29
N SER A 25 6.65 -12.37 13.80
CA SER A 25 5.45 -12.53 14.63
C SER A 25 5.63 -11.85 15.98
N VAL A 26 4.55 -11.21 16.46
CA VAL A 26 4.56 -10.46 17.71
C VAL A 26 3.63 -11.13 18.70
N GLU A 27 4.18 -11.53 19.85
CA GLU A 27 3.39 -12.04 20.96
C GLU A 27 2.64 -10.89 21.64
N THR A 28 1.34 -10.78 21.35
CA THR A 28 0.44 -9.78 21.92
C THR A 28 -0.90 -10.41 22.27
N PRO A 29 -1.63 -9.91 23.28
CA PRO A 29 -3.00 -10.33 23.52
C PRO A 29 -3.86 -10.16 22.27
N ILE A 30 -4.59 -11.22 21.93
CA ILE A 30 -5.52 -11.23 20.80
C ILE A 30 -6.86 -10.64 21.29
N PRO A 31 -7.36 -9.54 20.71
CA PRO A 31 -8.68 -9.02 21.03
C PRO A 31 -9.80 -10.02 20.69
N ASN A 32 -10.95 -9.89 21.35
CA ASN A 32 -12.17 -10.52 20.86
C ASN A 32 -12.71 -9.70 19.70
N TYR A 33 -12.76 -10.27 18.51
CA TYR A 33 -13.26 -9.61 17.30
C TYR A 33 -14.78 -9.75 17.12
N GLN A 34 -15.51 -10.25 18.11
CA GLN A 34 -16.97 -10.27 18.07
C GLN A 34 -17.52 -8.86 17.88
N LEU A 35 -18.37 -8.72 16.86
CA LEU A 35 -19.00 -7.46 16.48
C LEU A 35 -20.39 -7.37 17.11
N GLY A 36 -20.74 -6.19 17.60
CA GLY A 36 -22.04 -5.93 18.24
C GLY A 36 -22.92 -4.98 17.43
N ALA A 37 -23.47 -3.95 18.09
CA ALA A 37 -24.46 -3.08 17.45
C ALA A 37 -23.81 -1.99 16.56
N ARG A 38 -24.55 -1.48 15.58
CA ARG A 38 -24.03 -0.42 14.68
C ARG A 38 -23.69 0.90 15.40
N GLU A 39 -24.32 1.18 16.54
CA GLU A 39 -24.09 2.40 17.34
C GLU A 39 -22.77 2.37 18.13
N GLU A 40 -21.99 1.29 18.07
CA GLU A 40 -20.70 1.16 18.78
C GLU A 40 -19.60 2.10 18.29
N ILE A 41 -19.82 2.81 17.16
CA ILE A 41 -18.89 3.83 16.66
C ILE A 41 -19.19 5.24 17.20
N ARG A 42 -20.23 5.42 18.01
CA ARG A 42 -20.59 6.72 18.57
C ARG A 42 -19.42 7.32 19.36
N GLY A 43 -19.01 8.53 19.00
CA GLY A 43 -17.92 9.26 19.62
C GLY A 43 -16.52 8.89 19.13
N LEU A 44 -16.37 7.88 18.26
CA LEU A 44 -15.07 7.60 17.64
C LEU A 44 -14.64 8.75 16.75
N ARG A 45 -13.39 9.19 16.88
CA ARG A 45 -12.79 10.22 16.04
C ARG A 45 -12.18 9.58 14.81
N ILE A 46 -12.77 9.85 13.64
CA ILE A 46 -12.32 9.32 12.36
C ILE A 46 -11.60 10.42 11.59
N GLY A 47 -10.31 10.21 11.35
CA GLY A 47 -9.48 11.08 10.53
C GLY A 47 -9.65 10.80 9.04
N VAL A 48 -10.23 11.74 8.30
CA VAL A 48 -10.47 11.62 6.85
C VAL A 48 -9.25 12.10 6.09
N ILE A 49 -8.59 11.21 5.35
CA ILE A 49 -7.38 11.52 4.59
C ILE A 49 -7.75 12.02 3.18
N ARG A 50 -8.54 13.09 3.14
CA ARG A 50 -9.22 13.61 1.94
C ARG A 50 -8.29 13.89 0.76
N HIS A 51 -7.15 14.52 1.05
CA HIS A 51 -6.15 14.88 0.04
C HIS A 51 -5.61 13.67 -0.77
N PHE A 52 -5.71 12.43 -0.29
CA PHE A 52 -5.26 11.26 -1.06
C PHE A 52 -6.04 11.05 -2.36
N TRP A 53 -7.35 11.29 -2.37
CA TRP A 53 -8.18 11.06 -3.56
C TRP A 53 -8.68 12.35 -4.23
N GLU A 54 -8.44 13.50 -3.61
CA GLU A 54 -8.75 14.81 -4.20
C GLU A 54 -7.51 15.50 -4.80
N GLU A 55 -6.34 15.31 -4.19
CA GLU A 55 -5.09 16.00 -4.58
C GLU A 55 -4.05 15.01 -5.15
N ASP A 56 -3.66 13.98 -4.38
CA ASP A 56 -2.53 13.11 -4.72
C ASP A 56 -2.86 12.12 -5.86
N ALA A 57 -4.05 11.54 -5.82
CA ALA A 57 -4.56 10.60 -6.81
C ALA A 57 -6.04 10.91 -7.11
N PRO A 58 -6.33 12.00 -7.86
CA PRO A 58 -7.69 12.44 -8.14
C PRO A 58 -8.58 11.31 -8.64
N SER A 59 -9.61 11.00 -7.86
CA SER A 59 -10.56 9.93 -8.13
C SER A 59 -11.70 10.38 -9.02
N SER A 60 -12.42 9.42 -9.61
CA SER A 60 -13.63 9.70 -10.40
C SER A 60 -14.67 10.45 -9.55
N GLN A 61 -15.44 11.33 -10.19
CA GLN A 61 -16.52 12.07 -9.52
C GLN A 61 -17.53 11.17 -8.80
N GLU A 62 -17.79 9.98 -9.34
CA GLU A 62 -18.67 8.97 -8.72
C GLU A 62 -18.11 8.45 -7.40
N LEU A 63 -16.81 8.09 -7.37
CA LEU A 63 -16.13 7.69 -6.14
C LEU A 63 -16.10 8.83 -5.10
N CYS A 64 -15.85 10.08 -5.52
CA CYS A 64 -15.89 11.22 -4.60
C CYS A 64 -17.27 11.39 -3.97
N LYS A 65 -18.35 11.33 -4.78
CA LYS A 65 -19.73 11.39 -4.28
C LYS A 65 -20.04 10.22 -3.33
N ALA A 66 -19.60 9.01 -3.66
CA ALA A 66 -19.80 7.84 -2.80
C ALA A 66 -19.05 7.97 -1.47
N MET A 67 -17.84 8.54 -1.48
CA MET A 67 -17.09 8.85 -0.26
C MET A 67 -17.83 9.88 0.61
N ASP A 68 -18.35 10.97 0.03
CA ASP A 68 -19.09 11.97 0.79
C ASP A 68 -20.35 11.37 1.45
N VAL A 69 -21.09 10.54 0.71
CA VAL A 69 -22.24 9.79 1.25
C VAL A 69 -21.79 8.83 2.36
N ALA A 70 -20.68 8.11 2.16
CA ALA A 70 -20.19 7.16 3.16
C ALA A 70 -19.76 7.85 4.45
N LEU A 71 -19.10 9.01 4.35
CA LEU A 71 -18.73 9.84 5.49
C LEU A 71 -19.96 10.40 6.22
N SER A 72 -21.01 10.79 5.48
CA SER A 72 -22.29 11.19 6.08
C SER A 72 -22.92 10.05 6.90
N VAL A 73 -22.94 8.82 6.36
CA VAL A 73 -23.47 7.65 7.08
C VAL A 73 -22.69 7.40 8.38
N LEU A 74 -21.36 7.47 8.35
CA LEU A 74 -20.54 7.32 9.56
C LEU A 74 -20.82 8.43 10.58
N SER A 75 -21.03 9.66 10.12
CA SER A 75 -21.43 10.80 10.97
C SER A 75 -22.81 10.60 11.59
N ASP A 76 -23.80 10.13 10.83
CA ASP A 76 -25.17 9.89 11.31
C ASP A 76 -25.24 8.78 12.37
N LEU A 77 -24.34 7.78 12.27
CA LEU A 77 -24.13 6.76 13.30
C LEU A 77 -23.45 7.31 14.57
N GLY A 78 -22.98 8.55 14.55
CA GLY A 78 -22.45 9.29 15.69
C GLY A 78 -20.93 9.33 15.78
N ALA A 79 -20.20 8.95 14.72
CA ALA A 79 -18.75 9.16 14.67
C ALA A 79 -18.42 10.65 14.48
N VAL A 80 -17.30 11.09 15.05
CA VAL A 80 -16.78 12.45 14.86
C VAL A 80 -15.85 12.43 13.66
N ILE A 81 -16.27 13.07 12.56
CA ILE A 81 -15.51 13.10 11.30
C ILE A 81 -14.68 14.38 11.26
N GLU A 82 -13.37 14.26 11.11
CA GLU A 82 -12.43 15.39 10.99
C GLU A 82 -11.42 15.12 9.88
N ASP A 83 -11.00 16.15 9.14
CA ASP A 83 -9.92 15.97 8.17
C ASP A 83 -8.58 15.72 8.86
N ALA A 84 -7.83 14.75 8.32
CA ALA A 84 -6.48 14.41 8.73
C ALA A 84 -5.51 14.53 7.54
N ARG A 85 -4.29 14.97 7.82
CA ARG A 85 -3.22 15.03 6.82
C ARG A 85 -2.07 14.10 7.19
N LEU A 86 -1.62 13.36 6.20
CA LEU A 86 -0.50 12.42 6.24
C LEU A 86 0.53 12.86 5.19
N PRO A 87 1.73 12.26 5.13
CA PRO A 87 2.61 12.40 3.98
C PRO A 87 1.91 12.02 2.68
N THR A 88 2.33 12.58 1.54
CA THR A 88 1.69 12.33 0.25
C THR A 88 1.79 10.85 -0.17
N LEU A 89 0.84 10.38 -0.98
CA LEU A 89 0.89 9.03 -1.56
C LEU A 89 2.18 8.77 -2.34
N GLN A 90 2.72 9.80 -3.00
CA GLN A 90 4.00 9.69 -3.71
C GLN A 90 5.16 9.43 -2.74
N HIS A 91 5.19 10.09 -1.58
CA HIS A 91 6.21 9.85 -0.56
C HIS A 91 6.11 8.44 0.03
N PHE A 92 4.91 7.99 0.40
CA PHE A 92 4.68 6.60 0.83
C PHE A 92 5.10 5.58 -0.23
N ARG A 93 4.81 5.86 -1.51
CA ARG A 93 5.20 5.01 -2.63
C ARG A 93 6.71 4.91 -2.80
N ASP A 94 7.44 6.01 -2.69
CA ASP A 94 8.90 6.01 -2.81
C ASP A 94 9.54 5.17 -1.70
N VAL A 95 9.11 5.39 -0.45
CA VAL A 95 9.56 4.60 0.71
C VAL A 95 9.22 3.12 0.53
N LYS A 96 7.96 2.81 0.18
CA LYS A 96 7.52 1.43 -0.05
C LYS A 96 8.33 0.75 -1.14
N THR A 97 8.57 1.44 -2.26
CA THR A 97 9.26 0.87 -3.44
C THR A 97 10.74 0.64 -3.17
N ALA A 98 11.40 1.59 -2.50
CA ALA A 98 12.81 1.48 -2.13
C ALA A 98 13.10 0.44 -1.03
N ILE A 99 12.09 0.05 -0.24
CA ILE A 99 12.19 -1.05 0.72
C ILE A 99 11.80 -2.39 0.06
N SER A 100 10.53 -2.52 -0.37
CA SER A 100 9.98 -3.79 -0.86
C SER A 100 10.56 -4.24 -2.20
N GLY A 101 11.02 -3.31 -3.04
CA GLY A 101 11.59 -3.62 -4.35
C GLY A 101 12.88 -4.44 -4.22
N PRO A 102 13.92 -3.93 -3.55
CA PRO A 102 15.15 -4.68 -3.29
C PRO A 102 14.93 -5.97 -2.50
N GLU A 103 14.03 -5.97 -1.51
CA GLU A 103 13.69 -7.19 -0.75
C GLU A 103 13.09 -8.28 -1.66
N THR A 104 12.12 -7.92 -2.50
CA THR A 104 11.54 -8.84 -3.48
C THR A 104 12.60 -9.28 -4.48
N PHE A 105 13.42 -8.35 -4.99
CA PHE A 105 14.45 -8.66 -5.97
C PHE A 105 15.46 -9.66 -5.40
N ALA A 106 15.93 -9.48 -4.18
CA ALA A 106 16.88 -10.37 -3.52
C ALA A 106 16.35 -11.81 -3.40
N VAL A 107 15.06 -11.99 -3.06
CA VAL A 107 14.42 -13.31 -3.00
C VAL A 107 14.38 -13.98 -4.38
N TYR A 108 14.05 -13.23 -5.43
CA TYR A 108 13.86 -13.78 -6.77
C TYR A 108 15.12 -13.77 -7.65
N GLN A 109 16.20 -13.10 -7.23
CA GLN A 109 17.41 -12.90 -8.02
C GLN A 109 17.99 -14.23 -8.56
N PRO A 110 18.16 -15.31 -7.77
CA PRO A 110 18.69 -16.57 -8.30
C PRO A 110 17.82 -17.20 -9.40
N TYR A 111 16.51 -16.98 -9.34
CA TYR A 111 15.57 -17.45 -10.36
C TYR A 111 15.59 -16.56 -11.60
N LEU A 112 15.67 -15.24 -11.43
CA LEU A 112 15.79 -14.30 -12.54
C LEU A 112 17.12 -14.50 -13.29
N GLN A 113 18.21 -14.85 -12.62
CA GLN A 113 19.49 -15.16 -13.26
C GLN A 113 19.43 -16.36 -14.20
N LYS A 114 18.60 -17.36 -13.90
CA LYS A 114 18.55 -18.65 -14.62
C LYS A 114 17.34 -18.81 -15.53
N ARG A 115 16.22 -18.20 -15.16
CA ARG A 115 14.87 -18.49 -15.66
C ARG A 115 14.00 -17.23 -15.73
N ALA A 116 14.58 -16.06 -16.03
CA ALA A 116 13.82 -14.81 -16.14
C ALA A 116 12.63 -14.90 -17.11
N SER A 117 12.77 -15.63 -18.22
CA SER A 117 11.72 -15.81 -19.22
C SER A 117 10.47 -16.53 -18.71
N ASP A 118 10.59 -17.33 -17.65
CA ASP A 118 9.49 -18.13 -17.10
C ASP A 118 8.50 -17.28 -16.29
N PHE A 119 8.92 -16.11 -15.83
CA PHE A 119 8.04 -15.19 -15.10
C PHE A 119 7.12 -14.44 -16.07
N GLY A 120 5.87 -14.19 -15.68
CA GLY A 120 4.95 -13.39 -16.49
C GLY A 120 5.44 -11.95 -16.73
N PHE A 121 5.00 -11.34 -17.83
CA PHE A 121 5.36 -9.97 -18.22
C PHE A 121 5.15 -8.95 -17.09
N ASP A 122 4.01 -9.03 -16.39
CA ASP A 122 3.66 -8.08 -15.34
C ASP A 122 4.61 -8.13 -14.14
N PHE A 123 5.06 -9.32 -13.74
CA PHE A 123 6.04 -9.48 -12.67
C PHE A 123 7.40 -8.91 -13.09
N ARG A 124 7.86 -9.25 -14.29
CA ARG A 124 9.16 -8.81 -14.83
C ARG A 124 9.25 -7.29 -14.97
N ALA A 125 8.20 -6.65 -15.50
CA ALA A 125 8.11 -5.20 -15.61
C ALA A 125 8.21 -4.47 -14.26
N ARG A 126 7.81 -5.11 -13.16
CA ARG A 126 7.95 -4.59 -11.80
C ARG A 126 9.31 -4.89 -11.20
N ILE A 127 9.80 -6.12 -11.34
CA ILE A 127 10.97 -6.60 -10.57
C ILE A 127 12.31 -6.25 -11.21
N LEU A 128 12.40 -6.22 -12.56
CA LEU A 128 13.68 -5.97 -13.24
C LEU A 128 14.21 -4.57 -12.90
N GLY A 129 13.34 -3.56 -12.88
CA GLY A 129 13.72 -2.20 -12.49
C GLY A 129 14.24 -2.07 -11.06
N CYS A 130 13.94 -3.02 -10.17
CA CYS A 130 14.43 -2.99 -8.80
C CYS A 130 15.95 -3.21 -8.69
N CYS A 131 16.62 -3.77 -9.70
CA CYS A 131 18.09 -3.91 -9.68
C CYS A 131 18.83 -2.57 -9.78
N LEU A 132 18.13 -1.46 -10.10
CA LEU A 132 18.70 -0.11 -10.12
C LEU A 132 18.71 0.55 -8.74
N LEU A 133 17.96 0.02 -7.77
CA LEU A 133 17.88 0.57 -6.41
C LEU A 133 19.09 0.09 -5.61
N GLN A 134 19.83 1.03 -5.02
CA GLN A 134 21.09 0.75 -4.33
C GLN A 134 20.89 0.49 -2.83
N ALA A 135 21.91 -0.07 -2.19
CA ALA A 135 21.92 -0.28 -0.73
C ALA A 135 21.69 1.01 0.05
N SER A 136 22.25 2.14 -0.41
CA SER A 136 22.03 3.44 0.19
C SER A 136 20.56 3.89 0.08
N ASP A 137 19.89 3.62 -1.04
CA ASP A 137 18.46 3.94 -1.21
C ASP A 137 17.61 3.17 -0.19
N TYR A 138 17.89 1.88 0.00
CA TYR A 138 17.23 1.06 1.00
C TYR A 138 17.40 1.62 2.42
N VAL A 139 18.64 1.98 2.80
CA VAL A 139 18.93 2.56 4.12
C VAL A 139 18.21 3.89 4.32
N GLN A 140 18.19 4.77 3.30
CA GLN A 140 17.48 6.04 3.41
C GLN A 140 15.96 5.84 3.48
N ALA A 141 15.41 4.89 2.72
CA ALA A 141 13.99 4.57 2.80
C ALA A 141 13.60 4.01 4.18
N GLN A 142 14.44 3.19 4.82
CA GLN A 142 14.20 2.75 6.19
C GLN A 142 14.27 3.90 7.21
N ARG A 143 15.13 4.92 6.99
CA ARG A 143 15.14 6.14 7.81
C ARG A 143 13.89 6.98 7.61
N GLU A 144 13.39 7.08 6.39
CA GLU A 144 12.11 7.73 6.09
C GLU A 144 10.96 6.98 6.76
N ARG A 145 10.91 5.66 6.66
CA ARG A 145 9.90 4.85 7.32
C ARG A 145 9.86 5.12 8.82
N ARG A 146 11.02 5.22 9.50
CA ARG A 146 11.07 5.60 10.92
C ARG A 146 10.46 6.98 11.17
N ARG A 147 10.74 7.97 10.32
CA ARG A 147 10.14 9.32 10.44
C ARG A 147 8.64 9.30 10.23
N ILE A 148 8.16 8.57 9.23
CA ILE A 148 6.73 8.37 8.98
C ILE A 148 6.07 7.77 10.23
N LEU A 149 6.62 6.68 10.77
CA LEU A 149 6.09 6.04 11.98
C LEU A 149 6.04 7.00 13.18
N ALA A 150 7.12 7.77 13.40
CA ALA A 150 7.14 8.78 14.45
C ALA A 150 6.12 9.91 14.22
N GLY A 151 5.88 10.30 12.97
CA GLY A 151 4.88 11.30 12.60
C GLY A 151 3.44 10.80 12.72
N MET A 152 3.22 9.48 12.64
CA MET A 152 1.90 8.88 12.84
C MET A 152 1.48 8.84 14.31
N GLU A 153 2.43 8.76 15.24
CA GLU A 153 2.15 8.68 16.69
C GLU A 153 1.18 9.75 17.22
N PRO A 154 1.37 11.07 16.96
CA PRO A 154 0.40 12.08 17.38
C PRO A 154 -0.98 11.91 16.71
N LEU A 155 -1.03 11.39 15.48
CA LEU A 155 -2.29 11.12 14.79
C LEU A 155 -3.03 9.94 15.42
N TYR A 156 -2.34 8.87 15.81
CA TYR A 156 -2.95 7.73 16.52
C TYR A 156 -3.51 8.09 17.89
N ARG A 157 -3.02 9.15 18.53
CA ARG A 157 -3.60 9.68 19.79
C ARG A 157 -4.84 10.55 19.53
N ARG A 158 -4.91 11.20 18.36
CA ARG A 158 -6.02 12.07 17.99
C ARG A 158 -7.18 11.32 17.36
N TYR A 159 -6.90 10.29 16.56
CA TYR A 159 -7.91 9.57 15.80
C TYR A 159 -7.93 8.10 16.19
N ASP A 160 -9.14 7.56 16.37
CA ASP A 160 -9.35 6.15 16.65
C ASP A 160 -9.26 5.31 15.36
N ALA A 161 -9.66 5.91 14.24
CA ALA A 161 -9.57 5.31 12.90
C ALA A 161 -9.25 6.38 11.84
N PHE A 162 -8.80 5.93 10.68
CA PHE A 162 -8.62 6.74 9.48
C PHE A 162 -9.48 6.19 8.35
N VAL A 163 -9.99 7.09 7.52
CA VAL A 163 -10.74 6.75 6.31
C VAL A 163 -10.09 7.42 5.11
N THR A 164 -9.92 6.64 4.04
CA THR A 164 -9.56 7.17 2.72
C THR A 164 -10.31 6.43 1.61
N ALA A 165 -10.27 6.94 0.39
CA ALA A 165 -10.87 6.25 -0.74
C ALA A 165 -10.19 4.89 -0.95
N GLY A 166 -10.99 3.92 -1.42
CA GLY A 166 -10.52 2.61 -1.83
C GLY A 166 -10.45 2.51 -3.35
N ALA A 167 -10.70 1.30 -3.88
CA ALA A 167 -10.77 1.07 -5.31
C ALA A 167 -11.96 1.81 -5.93
N GLY A 168 -11.72 2.48 -7.06
CA GLY A 168 -12.78 2.91 -7.97
C GLY A 168 -13.34 1.75 -8.81
N PRO A 169 -14.15 2.05 -9.83
CA PRO A 169 -14.70 1.02 -10.70
C PRO A 169 -13.57 0.23 -11.35
N ALA A 170 -13.76 -1.10 -11.46
CA ALA A 170 -12.75 -1.98 -12.03
C ALA A 170 -12.36 -1.52 -13.45
N PRO A 171 -11.07 -1.30 -13.75
CA PRO A 171 -10.65 -0.88 -15.08
C PRO A 171 -10.82 -2.02 -16.09
N ARG A 172 -10.84 -1.69 -17.38
CA ARG A 172 -10.88 -2.71 -18.42
C ARG A 172 -9.54 -3.47 -18.46
N LEU A 173 -9.58 -4.73 -18.86
CA LEU A 173 -8.37 -5.57 -18.93
C LEU A 173 -7.37 -5.09 -19.98
N ASP A 174 -7.84 -4.49 -21.08
CA ASP A 174 -7.02 -3.94 -22.16
C ASP A 174 -6.40 -2.57 -21.83
N GLU A 175 -6.88 -1.91 -20.78
CA GLU A 175 -6.31 -0.67 -20.24
C GLU A 175 -5.15 -0.93 -19.28
N HIS A 176 -4.99 -2.16 -18.78
CA HIS A 176 -3.90 -2.50 -17.86
C HIS A 176 -2.54 -2.23 -18.49
N ARG A 177 -1.66 -1.56 -17.74
CA ARG A 177 -0.26 -1.35 -18.10
C ARG A 177 0.60 -1.77 -16.92
N SER A 178 1.52 -2.70 -17.13
CA SER A 178 2.42 -3.16 -16.06
C SER A 178 3.29 -2.02 -15.50
N THR A 179 3.57 -0.99 -16.30
CA THR A 179 4.30 0.21 -15.88
C THR A 179 3.49 1.16 -14.98
N ASP A 180 2.19 0.93 -14.79
CA ASP A 180 1.39 1.68 -13.82
C ASP A 180 1.92 1.51 -12.39
N PHE A 181 2.53 0.37 -12.07
CA PHE A 181 3.26 0.16 -10.82
C PHE A 181 4.31 1.27 -10.57
N TRP A 182 4.97 1.70 -11.64
CA TRP A 182 6.03 2.71 -11.62
C TRP A 182 5.52 4.15 -11.75
N ARG A 183 4.31 4.34 -12.29
CA ARG A 183 3.79 5.66 -12.67
C ARG A 183 2.71 6.17 -11.72
N LYS A 184 1.82 5.29 -11.25
CA LYS A 184 0.64 5.69 -10.49
C LYS A 184 0.90 5.59 -8.97
N PRO A 185 0.46 6.59 -8.18
CA PRO A 185 0.39 6.44 -6.74
C PRO A 185 -0.57 5.29 -6.37
N ASN A 186 -0.38 4.71 -5.19
CA ASN A 186 -1.19 3.61 -4.70
C ASN A 186 -1.72 3.95 -3.31
N ILE A 187 -3.05 4.02 -3.20
CA ILE A 187 -3.78 4.43 -1.99
C ILE A 187 -3.66 3.44 -0.82
N TYR A 188 -3.14 2.23 -1.08
CA TYR A 188 -2.91 1.19 -0.07
C TYR A 188 -1.50 1.23 0.53
N ASN A 189 -0.53 1.86 -0.16
CA ASN A 189 0.86 1.94 0.33
C ASN A 189 1.00 2.55 1.74
N PRO A 190 0.23 3.59 2.14
CA PRO A 190 0.39 4.19 3.46
C PRO A 190 0.34 3.18 4.59
N PHE A 191 -0.67 2.31 4.61
CA PHE A 191 -0.87 1.36 5.71
C PHE A 191 0.08 0.15 5.65
N ASN A 192 0.62 -0.18 4.47
CA ASN A 192 1.75 -1.12 4.38
C ASN A 192 3.02 -0.55 5.00
N VAL A 193 3.33 0.73 4.74
CA VAL A 193 4.53 1.39 5.27
C VAL A 193 4.40 1.57 6.79
N THR A 194 3.22 1.95 7.29
CA THR A 194 3.00 2.15 8.73
C THR A 194 2.80 0.86 9.51
N GLY A 195 2.49 -0.26 8.84
CA GLY A 195 2.11 -1.52 9.51
C GLY A 195 0.73 -1.43 10.19
N SER A 196 -0.12 -0.52 9.73
CA SER A 196 -1.47 -0.35 10.26
C SER A 196 -2.41 -1.43 9.73
N PRO A 197 -3.32 -1.96 10.56
CA PRO A 197 -4.42 -2.78 10.05
C PRO A 197 -5.33 -1.91 9.19
N ALA A 198 -5.82 -2.49 8.10
CA ALA A 198 -6.77 -1.83 7.20
C ALA A 198 -7.77 -2.81 6.60
N ALA A 199 -8.99 -2.32 6.33
CA ALA A 199 -10.04 -3.06 5.64
C ALA A 199 -10.58 -2.23 4.47
N SER A 200 -10.99 -2.93 3.40
CA SER A 200 -11.72 -2.31 2.30
C SER A 200 -13.20 -2.69 2.39
N VAL A 201 -14.07 -1.70 2.23
CA VAL A 201 -15.53 -1.82 2.35
C VAL A 201 -16.18 -1.23 1.11
N CYS A 202 -17.19 -1.90 0.56
CA CYS A 202 -17.98 -1.39 -0.56
C CYS A 202 -18.87 -0.24 -0.08
N ILE A 203 -18.86 0.88 -0.79
CA ILE A 203 -19.60 2.11 -0.44
C ILE A 203 -20.63 2.53 -1.49
N GLY A 204 -20.87 1.66 -2.47
CA GLY A 204 -21.79 1.92 -3.56
C GLY A 204 -21.28 1.34 -4.87
N PHE A 205 -21.92 1.77 -5.95
CA PHE A 205 -21.64 1.30 -7.31
C PHE A 205 -21.60 2.50 -8.25
N SER A 206 -20.77 2.42 -9.28
CA SER A 206 -20.78 3.36 -10.40
C SER A 206 -22.09 3.25 -11.19
N GLU A 207 -22.33 4.20 -12.08
CA GLU A 207 -23.41 4.20 -13.08
C GLU A 207 -23.38 2.95 -13.96
N THR A 208 -22.19 2.37 -14.18
CA THR A 208 -21.99 1.13 -14.91
C THR A 208 -22.16 -0.14 -14.06
N GLY A 209 -22.52 0.00 -12.78
CA GLY A 209 -22.76 -1.11 -11.86
C GLY A 209 -21.49 -1.75 -11.30
N LEU A 210 -20.35 -1.08 -11.35
CA LEU A 210 -19.09 -1.59 -10.77
C LEU A 210 -18.92 -1.08 -9.32
N PRO A 211 -18.47 -1.94 -8.38
CA PRO A 211 -18.30 -1.54 -6.98
C PRO A 211 -17.33 -0.37 -6.79
N LEU A 212 -17.64 0.48 -5.81
CA LEU A 212 -16.79 1.56 -5.31
C LEU A 212 -16.38 1.25 -3.87
N GLY A 213 -15.14 1.55 -3.51
CA GLY A 213 -14.57 1.17 -2.21
C GLY A 213 -14.15 2.35 -1.34
N MET A 214 -14.24 2.15 -0.03
CA MET A 214 -13.58 2.91 1.03
C MET A 214 -12.51 2.02 1.67
N GLN A 215 -11.43 2.64 2.16
CA GLN A 215 -10.45 1.99 3.01
C GLN A 215 -10.51 2.59 4.42
N ILE A 216 -10.60 1.72 5.42
CA ILE A 216 -10.60 2.06 6.84
C ILE A 216 -9.31 1.51 7.44
N ALA A 217 -8.60 2.29 8.25
CA ALA A 217 -7.41 1.85 8.95
C ALA A 217 -7.38 2.34 10.39
N ALA A 218 -6.51 1.79 11.23
CA ALA A 218 -6.33 2.23 12.61
C ALA A 218 -4.85 2.19 13.03
N ARG A 219 -4.59 2.48 14.31
CA ARG A 219 -3.27 2.26 14.91
C ARG A 219 -2.88 0.77 14.82
N PRO A 220 -1.58 0.41 14.87
CA PRO A 220 -1.15 -0.98 14.94
C PRO A 220 -1.87 -1.76 16.06
N PHE A 221 -2.24 -3.01 15.77
CA PHE A 221 -2.99 -3.91 16.67
C PHE A 221 -4.35 -3.34 17.13
N ALA A 222 -5.06 -2.66 16.22
CA ALA A 222 -6.42 -2.16 16.46
C ALA A 222 -7.39 -2.64 15.38
N GLU A 223 -7.25 -3.91 14.95
CA GLU A 223 -8.13 -4.54 13.96
C GLU A 223 -9.60 -4.52 14.41
N GLU A 224 -9.87 -4.59 15.72
CA GLU A 224 -11.21 -4.51 16.30
C GLU A 224 -11.89 -3.16 15.98
N VAL A 225 -11.13 -2.06 15.95
CA VAL A 225 -11.66 -0.75 15.59
C VAL A 225 -11.99 -0.70 14.10
N VAL A 226 -11.09 -1.21 13.26
CA VAL A 226 -11.28 -1.28 11.81
C VAL A 226 -12.53 -2.09 11.46
N LEU A 227 -12.67 -3.29 12.05
CA LEU A 227 -13.80 -4.18 11.85
C LEU A 227 -15.11 -3.58 12.37
N ARG A 228 -15.08 -2.93 13.54
CA ARG A 228 -16.26 -2.25 14.10
C ARG A 228 -16.77 -1.12 13.19
N VAL A 229 -15.88 -0.30 12.64
CA VAL A 229 -16.27 0.77 11.70
C VAL A 229 -16.83 0.16 10.40
N ALA A 230 -16.17 -0.87 9.87
CA ALA A 230 -16.65 -1.57 8.67
C ALA A 230 -18.04 -2.18 8.88
N HIS A 231 -18.26 -2.82 10.03
CA HIS A 231 -19.53 -3.46 10.40
C HIS A 231 -20.65 -2.45 10.64
N ALA A 232 -20.39 -1.37 11.37
CA ALA A 232 -21.37 -0.31 11.59
C ALA A 232 -21.84 0.32 10.27
N TYR A 233 -20.89 0.60 9.36
CA TYR A 233 -21.21 1.07 8.02
C TYR A 233 -22.02 0.04 7.22
N GLN A 234 -21.63 -1.23 7.28
CA GLN A 234 -22.33 -2.33 6.64
C GLN A 234 -23.78 -2.43 7.11
N LEU A 235 -24.06 -2.36 8.41
CA LEU A 235 -25.41 -2.43 8.99
C LEU A 235 -26.28 -1.20 8.70
N ALA A 236 -25.67 -0.07 8.36
CA ALA A 236 -26.38 1.14 7.96
C ALA A 236 -26.67 1.20 6.45
N THR A 237 -26.14 0.25 5.68
CA THR A 237 -26.26 0.18 4.23
C THR A 237 -26.63 -1.25 3.78
N THR A 238 -26.71 -1.50 2.48
CA THR A 238 -27.09 -2.83 1.93
C THR A 238 -26.16 -3.31 0.81
N TRP A 239 -25.04 -2.63 0.58
CA TRP A 239 -24.14 -2.94 -0.55
C TRP A 239 -23.60 -4.38 -0.51
N HIS A 240 -23.37 -4.90 0.70
CA HIS A 240 -22.88 -6.25 0.94
C HIS A 240 -23.90 -7.36 0.62
N GLU A 241 -25.19 -7.00 0.51
CA GLU A 241 -26.27 -7.93 0.14
C GLU A 241 -26.34 -8.14 -1.38
N LEU A 242 -25.83 -7.18 -2.15
CA LEU A 242 -25.81 -7.24 -3.60
C LEU A 242 -24.80 -8.28 -4.08
N LYS A 243 -25.28 -9.17 -4.96
CA LYS A 243 -24.48 -10.24 -5.55
C LYS A 243 -24.31 -9.99 -7.04
N PRO A 244 -23.09 -10.13 -7.59
CA PRO A 244 -22.91 -10.08 -9.03
C PRO A 244 -23.70 -11.22 -9.69
N PRO A 245 -24.38 -10.98 -10.84
CA PRO A 245 -25.10 -12.00 -11.57
C PRO A 245 -24.11 -12.89 -12.34
N LEU A 246 -23.34 -13.70 -11.60
CA LEU A 246 -22.37 -14.61 -12.21
C LEU A 246 -23.12 -15.76 -12.89
N VAL A 247 -23.00 -15.84 -14.22
CA VAL A 247 -23.53 -16.94 -15.02
C VAL A 247 -22.40 -17.94 -15.22
N ILE A 248 -22.63 -19.19 -14.79
CA ILE A 248 -21.71 -20.30 -15.04
C ILE A 248 -21.55 -20.44 -16.56
N ASP A 249 -20.34 -20.73 -17.02
CA ASP A 249 -19.99 -20.85 -18.44
C ASP A 249 -20.08 -19.54 -19.26
N THR A 250 -20.12 -18.37 -18.60
CA THR A 250 -19.95 -17.09 -19.30
C THR A 250 -18.66 -17.13 -20.15
N PRO A 251 -18.74 -16.96 -21.49
CA PRO A 251 -17.58 -17.01 -22.34
C PRO A 251 -16.56 -15.94 -21.91
N LYS A 252 -15.33 -16.37 -21.62
CA LYS A 252 -14.24 -15.45 -21.34
C LYS A 252 -13.98 -14.60 -22.58
N PRO A 253 -14.01 -13.25 -22.49
CA PRO A 253 -13.68 -12.41 -23.63
C PRO A 253 -12.23 -12.65 -24.05
N ALA A 254 -11.96 -12.57 -25.36
CA ALA A 254 -10.59 -12.53 -25.86
C ALA A 254 -9.94 -11.22 -25.37
N VAL A 255 -8.89 -11.33 -24.57
CA VAL A 255 -8.18 -10.19 -23.99
C VAL A 255 -6.73 -10.29 -24.40
N SER A 256 -6.23 -9.25 -25.07
CA SER A 256 -4.80 -9.06 -25.30
C SER A 256 -4.30 -8.00 -24.34
N ILE A 257 -3.51 -8.41 -23.35
CA ILE A 257 -2.85 -7.46 -22.44
C ILE A 257 -1.67 -6.86 -23.21
N PRO A 258 -1.57 -5.52 -23.33
CA PRO A 258 -0.45 -4.91 -24.04
C PRO A 258 0.89 -5.25 -23.39
N THR A 259 1.76 -5.93 -24.13
CA THR A 259 3.14 -6.28 -23.73
C THR A 259 4.18 -5.36 -24.38
N THR A 260 3.75 -4.27 -24.99
CA THR A 260 4.62 -3.33 -25.69
C THR A 260 5.32 -2.42 -24.69
N THR A 261 6.64 -2.29 -24.81
CA THR A 261 7.45 -1.39 -23.99
C THR A 261 7.77 -0.11 -24.76
N ASP A 262 7.75 1.05 -24.10
CA ASP A 262 8.24 2.31 -24.70
C ASP A 262 9.75 2.56 -24.44
N ALA A 263 10.52 1.48 -24.38
CA ALA A 263 11.95 1.50 -24.04
C ALA A 263 12.82 2.34 -25.00
N LYS A 264 12.34 2.61 -26.22
CA LYS A 264 13.06 3.40 -27.23
C LYS A 264 13.12 4.88 -26.87
N ALA A 265 12.14 5.39 -26.13
CA ALA A 265 12.10 6.78 -25.66
C ALA A 265 13.07 7.05 -24.49
N VAL A 266 13.69 6.00 -23.93
CA VAL A 266 14.58 6.11 -22.77
C VAL A 266 15.99 6.53 -23.20
N ASP A 267 16.54 7.50 -22.49
CA ASP A 267 17.87 8.06 -22.72
C ASP A 267 18.98 6.98 -22.77
N ALA A 268 19.96 7.17 -23.65
CA ALA A 268 21.03 6.19 -23.86
C ALA A 268 21.88 5.97 -22.60
N ALA A 269 22.17 7.01 -21.82
CA ALA A 269 22.94 6.88 -20.59
C ALA A 269 22.16 6.13 -19.52
N VAL A 270 20.83 6.32 -19.44
CA VAL A 270 19.96 5.57 -18.53
C VAL A 270 19.92 4.08 -18.89
N ARG A 271 19.78 3.75 -20.18
CA ARG A 271 19.79 2.35 -20.65
C ARG A 271 21.13 1.68 -20.36
N GLU A 272 22.22 2.38 -20.62
CA GLU A 272 23.57 1.88 -20.38
C GLU A 272 23.84 1.68 -18.88
N PHE A 273 23.38 2.59 -18.01
CA PHE A 273 23.41 2.37 -16.56
C PHE A 273 22.58 1.16 -16.13
N ALA A 274 21.34 1.05 -16.61
CA ALA A 274 20.45 -0.08 -16.30
C ALA A 274 21.06 -1.42 -16.74
N LYS A 275 21.71 -1.45 -17.91
CA LYS A 275 22.41 -2.63 -18.42
C LYS A 275 23.52 -3.07 -17.47
N ARG A 276 24.39 -2.15 -17.04
CA ARG A 276 25.44 -2.44 -16.06
C ARG A 276 24.89 -2.95 -14.73
N CYS A 277 23.78 -2.38 -14.24
CA CYS A 277 23.12 -2.86 -13.03
C CYS A 277 22.62 -4.29 -13.19
N ALA A 278 21.99 -4.62 -14.32
CA ALA A 278 21.53 -5.99 -14.61
C ALA A 278 22.69 -6.98 -14.71
N GLU A 279 23.77 -6.61 -15.39
CA GLU A 279 24.98 -7.44 -15.51
C GLU A 279 25.64 -7.68 -14.14
N HIS A 280 25.76 -6.64 -13.32
CA HIS A 280 26.28 -6.77 -11.95
C HIS A 280 25.37 -7.64 -11.08
N ALA A 281 24.05 -7.56 -11.28
CA ALA A 281 23.10 -8.45 -10.63
C ALA A 281 23.12 -9.89 -11.19
N GLY A 282 23.95 -10.18 -12.19
CA GLY A 282 24.10 -11.49 -12.84
C GLY A 282 22.95 -11.87 -13.76
N LEU A 283 22.10 -10.92 -14.14
CA LEU A 283 20.93 -11.18 -14.97
C LEU A 283 21.34 -11.45 -16.43
N GLN A 284 20.83 -12.54 -16.99
CA GLN A 284 20.98 -12.87 -18.41
C GLN A 284 19.69 -12.49 -19.13
N LEU A 285 19.66 -11.27 -19.68
CA LEU A 285 18.45 -10.71 -20.30
C LEU A 285 18.58 -10.74 -21.84
N ASP A 286 17.50 -11.14 -22.51
CA ASP A 286 17.34 -10.94 -23.95
C ASP A 286 16.83 -9.53 -24.27
N ASP A 287 16.69 -9.20 -25.55
CA ASP A 287 16.24 -7.88 -25.99
C ASP A 287 14.85 -7.49 -25.46
N ALA A 288 13.95 -8.47 -25.30
CA ALA A 288 12.60 -8.23 -24.80
C ALA A 288 12.59 -7.92 -23.29
N LEU A 289 13.45 -8.59 -22.53
CA LEU A 289 13.63 -8.36 -21.11
C LEU A 289 14.39 -7.05 -20.85
N TYR A 290 15.40 -6.73 -21.66
CA TYR A 290 16.03 -5.42 -21.64
C TYR A 290 15.03 -4.30 -21.95
N GLY A 291 14.10 -4.52 -22.89
CA GLY A 291 13.00 -3.58 -23.13
C GLY A 291 12.20 -3.25 -21.87
N GLN A 292 11.80 -4.26 -21.09
CA GLN A 292 11.07 -4.06 -19.83
C GLN A 292 11.92 -3.36 -18.77
N LEU A 293 13.20 -3.75 -18.64
CA LEU A 293 14.13 -3.10 -17.71
C LEU A 293 14.29 -1.61 -18.05
N PHE A 294 14.51 -1.29 -19.33
CA PHE A 294 14.71 0.08 -19.78
C PHE A 294 13.46 0.93 -19.56
N GLU A 295 12.27 0.39 -19.83
CA GLU A 295 11.02 1.11 -19.58
C GLU A 295 10.81 1.44 -18.10
N ALA A 296 11.22 0.54 -17.19
CA ALA A 296 11.14 0.76 -15.74
C ALA A 296 12.24 1.71 -15.21
N ALA A 297 13.40 1.75 -15.86
CA ALA A 297 14.61 2.39 -15.33
C ALA A 297 14.45 3.87 -14.93
N PRO A 298 13.83 4.76 -15.75
CA PRO A 298 13.64 6.16 -15.37
C PRO A 298 12.85 6.31 -14.06
N TYR A 299 11.84 5.46 -13.85
CA TYR A 299 10.99 5.52 -12.68
C TYR A 299 11.69 5.00 -11.43
N ALA A 300 12.44 3.89 -11.54
CA ALA A 300 13.24 3.35 -10.45
C ALA A 300 14.30 4.37 -9.99
N LEU A 301 14.99 5.02 -10.93
CA LEU A 301 15.95 6.08 -10.62
C LEU A 301 15.28 7.30 -9.97
N ALA A 302 14.09 7.67 -10.43
CA ALA A 302 13.36 8.79 -9.86
C ALA A 302 12.92 8.52 -8.41
N VAL A 303 12.67 7.26 -8.01
CA VAL A 303 12.47 6.90 -6.58
C VAL A 303 13.72 7.26 -5.77
N SER A 304 14.90 6.81 -6.22
CA SER A 304 16.19 7.07 -5.54
C SER A 304 16.49 8.57 -5.39
N GLN A 305 16.11 9.38 -6.37
CA GLN A 305 16.30 10.84 -6.36
C GLN A 305 15.35 11.57 -5.40
N ARG A 306 14.13 11.05 -5.18
CA ARG A 306 13.14 11.65 -4.29
C ARG A 306 13.34 11.29 -2.81
N LEU A 307 14.14 10.26 -2.51
CA LEU A 307 14.49 9.94 -1.13
C LEU A 307 15.42 11.01 -0.55
N ARG A 308 15.09 11.48 0.66
CA ARG A 308 15.92 12.44 1.38
C ARG A 308 17.26 11.81 1.77
N ARG A 309 18.34 12.59 1.70
CA ARG A 309 19.72 12.10 1.97
C ARG A 309 20.50 12.90 3.00
N ASP A 310 20.04 14.10 3.37
CA ASP A 310 20.66 15.02 4.32
C ASP A 310 20.37 14.65 5.79
N TYR A 311 20.37 13.35 6.11
CA TYR A 311 20.11 12.87 7.47
C TYR A 311 21.32 12.97 8.38
N PRO A 312 21.15 13.40 9.65
CA PRO A 312 22.23 13.41 10.62
C PRO A 312 22.66 11.97 10.95
N LEU A 313 23.92 11.79 11.36
CA LEU A 313 24.52 10.49 11.64
C LEU A 313 23.70 9.65 12.64
N GLN A 314 23.03 10.31 13.58
CA GLN A 314 22.29 9.68 14.68
C GLN A 314 20.91 9.16 14.26
N GLN A 315 20.44 9.45 13.05
CA GLN A 315 19.14 8.97 12.59
C GLN A 315 19.27 7.54 12.08
N GLU A 316 18.88 6.59 12.92
CA GLU A 316 18.97 5.16 12.60
C GLU A 316 17.80 4.68 11.70
N PRO A 317 18.03 3.73 10.78
CA PRO A 317 16.99 3.02 10.01
C PRO A 317 15.91 2.31 10.85
N ALA A 318 14.67 2.24 10.35
CA ALA A 318 13.52 1.64 11.06
C ALA A 318 13.71 0.17 11.48
N ASN A 319 14.55 -0.59 10.77
CA ASN A 319 14.86 -2.00 11.07
C ASN A 319 15.91 -2.20 12.18
N ILE A 320 16.41 -1.12 12.80
CA ILE A 320 17.28 -1.21 13.98
C ILE A 320 16.42 -1.15 15.24
N PHE A 321 16.43 -2.23 16.01
CA PHE A 321 15.81 -2.29 17.33
C PHE A 321 16.58 -1.39 18.30
N ALA A 322 15.90 -0.41 18.90
CA ALA A 322 16.40 0.29 20.07
C ALA A 322 15.88 -0.45 21.31
N LEU A 323 16.75 -1.21 21.99
CA LEU A 323 16.42 -1.76 23.30
C LEU A 323 16.12 -0.57 24.24
N ALA A 324 14.91 -0.53 24.80
CA ALA A 324 14.40 0.55 25.64
C ALA A 324 15.22 0.77 26.95
N THR A 325 16.29 0.01 27.16
CA THR A 325 17.10 0.00 28.39
C THR A 325 18.42 0.74 28.29
N THR A 326 18.82 1.28 27.12
CA THR A 326 20.06 2.06 27.05
C THR A 326 19.75 3.56 27.00
N LYS A 327 19.68 4.19 28.18
CA LYS A 327 20.07 5.60 28.28
C LYS A 327 21.51 5.67 27.80
N LEU A 328 21.72 5.94 26.51
CA LEU A 328 23.02 6.33 25.97
C LEU A 328 23.42 7.60 26.72
N HIS A 329 24.19 7.40 27.78
CA HIS A 329 24.85 8.46 28.51
C HIS A 329 25.83 9.11 27.54
N GLY A 330 25.55 10.36 27.18
CA GLY A 330 26.54 11.26 26.62
C GLY A 330 26.68 11.21 25.10
N TYR A 331 25.74 11.80 24.37
CA TYR A 331 26.10 12.61 23.21
C TYR A 331 25.26 13.88 23.23
N ARG A 332 25.93 15.01 23.49
CA ARG A 332 25.35 16.35 23.56
C ARG A 332 24.53 16.63 22.30
N GLN A 333 23.28 17.05 22.48
CA GLN A 333 22.58 17.81 21.46
C GLN A 333 23.35 19.11 21.21
N SER A 334 24.12 19.19 20.13
CA SER A 334 24.54 20.49 19.61
C SER A 334 23.34 21.08 18.86
N LYS A 335 22.73 22.09 19.45
CA LYS A 335 21.85 23.03 18.74
C LYS A 335 22.66 23.67 17.61
N PHE A 336 22.28 23.44 16.36
CA PHE A 336 22.36 24.40 15.26
C PHE A 336 21.28 24.10 14.24
#